data_AF-A0A6P7GNE2-F1
#
_entry.id   AF-A0A6P7GNE2-F1
#
_cell.length_a   1.000
_cell.length_b   1.000
_cell.length_c   1.000
_cell.angle_alpha   90.00
_cell.angle_beta   90.00
_cell.angle_gamma   90.00
#
_symmetry.space_group_name_H-M   'P 1'
#
loop_
_entity.id
_entity.type
_entity.pdbx_description
1 polymer ?
#
loop_
_entity_poly.entity_id
_entity_poly.type
_entity_poly.pdbx_seq_one_letter_code
_entity_poly.pdbx_strand_id
1 'polypeptide(L)'
;MKSLKKMWQVIASKFISMGLNYSALNCENRFKVLERNYKKFVDNQNKTGRGRRVFEYFEEMNELYGGKKNVFLRVLLTATEAIVPLSMPVSEPGPSKIRPPEPAISEEPVTVDVVRATTSKKKVESRSKSGKMTALEGIRKDLREHRRRKYFLLKTRYAQRCEYEKQKINAIKRQTVVLKKIAEKLARSDSRNLRNSDE
;
A
#
# COMPACT_ATOMS: atom_id res chain seq x y z
N MET A 1 5.76 16.61 -9.48
CA MET A 1 5.98 15.50 -8.53
C MET A 1 7.30 14.84 -8.89
N LYS A 2 8.27 14.80 -7.95
CA LYS A 2 9.58 14.15 -8.15
C LYS A 2 9.35 12.69 -8.59
N SER A 3 10.12 12.17 -9.54
CA SER A 3 9.87 10.86 -10.13
C SER A 3 10.06 9.73 -9.11
N LEU A 4 8.96 9.10 -8.68
CA LEU A 4 8.98 7.97 -7.74
C LEU A 4 9.31 6.63 -8.41
N LYS A 5 9.85 6.66 -9.63
CA LYS A 5 10.13 5.47 -10.44
C LYS A 5 11.01 4.45 -9.71
N LYS A 6 12.07 4.92 -9.03
CA LYS A 6 12.97 4.08 -8.23
C LYS A 6 12.26 3.41 -7.05
N MET A 7 11.32 4.11 -6.40
CA MET A 7 10.52 3.55 -5.29
C MET A 7 9.64 2.40 -5.78
N TRP A 8 8.96 2.56 -6.92
CA TRP A 8 8.12 1.51 -7.49
C TRP A 8 8.91 0.30 -7.96
N GLN A 9 10.14 0.50 -8.43
CA GLN A 9 11.05 -0.61 -8.74
C GLN A 9 11.42 -1.40 -7.49
N VAL A 10 11.76 -0.72 -6.38
CA VAL A 10 12.06 -1.41 -5.10
C VAL A 10 10.86 -2.22 -4.60
N ILE A 11 9.66 -1.65 -4.69
CA ILE A 11 8.42 -2.33 -4.30
C ILE A 11 8.18 -3.56 -5.20
N ALA A 12 8.34 -3.43 -6.50
CA ALA A 12 8.22 -4.53 -7.46
C ALA A 12 9.23 -5.66 -7.19
N SER A 13 10.51 -5.32 -6.95
CA SER A 13 11.53 -6.31 -6.59
C SER A 13 11.19 -7.05 -5.30
N LYS A 14 10.61 -6.35 -4.31
CA LYS A 14 10.15 -6.98 -3.08
C LYS A 14 8.98 -7.95 -3.36
N PHE A 15 8.04 -7.60 -4.22
CA PHE A 15 6.97 -8.52 -4.63
C PHE A 15 7.51 -9.77 -5.34
N ILE A 16 8.49 -9.60 -6.23
CA ILE A 16 9.14 -10.72 -6.93
C ILE A 16 9.83 -11.63 -5.92
N SER A 17 10.52 -11.09 -4.92
CA SER A 17 11.13 -11.89 -3.83
C SER A 17 10.11 -12.69 -3.01
N MET A 18 8.84 -12.26 -2.99
CA MET A 18 7.73 -12.96 -2.34
C MET A 18 7.03 -13.96 -3.26
N GLY A 19 7.50 -14.12 -4.51
CA GLY A 19 6.91 -14.99 -5.53
C GLY A 19 5.74 -14.38 -6.30
N LEU A 20 5.60 -13.05 -6.27
CA LEU A 20 4.55 -12.30 -6.97
C LEU A 20 5.16 -11.47 -8.10
N ASN A 21 4.86 -11.83 -9.35
CA ASN A 21 5.42 -11.15 -10.53
C ASN A 21 4.62 -9.89 -10.87
N TYR A 22 4.94 -8.78 -10.21
CA TYR A 22 4.36 -7.46 -10.51
C TYR A 22 5.42 -6.50 -11.04
N SER A 23 5.11 -5.82 -12.15
CA SER A 23 5.92 -4.71 -12.65
C SER A 23 5.76 -3.47 -11.77
N ALA A 24 6.78 -2.59 -11.76
CA ALA A 24 6.74 -1.30 -11.10
C ALA A 24 5.53 -0.45 -11.55
N LEU A 25 5.19 -0.50 -12.84
CA LEU A 25 4.02 0.19 -13.40
C LEU A 25 2.70 -0.36 -12.83
N ASN A 26 2.61 -1.68 -12.64
CA ASN A 26 1.43 -2.32 -12.06
C ASN A 26 1.25 -1.87 -10.60
N CYS A 27 2.35 -1.78 -9.84
CA CYS A 27 2.35 -1.30 -8.47
C CYS A 27 1.88 0.17 -8.40
N GLU A 28 2.44 1.03 -9.25
CA GLU A 28 2.06 2.44 -9.33
C GLU A 28 0.58 2.61 -9.69
N ASN A 29 0.11 1.95 -10.75
CA ASN A 29 -1.28 2.04 -11.19
C ASN A 29 -2.25 1.53 -10.13
N ARG A 30 -1.91 0.42 -9.46
CA ARG A 30 -2.73 -0.10 -8.36
C ARG A 30 -2.80 0.89 -7.21
N PHE A 31 -1.68 1.53 -6.86
CA PHE A 31 -1.65 2.55 -5.82
C PHE A 31 -2.47 3.79 -6.19
N LYS A 32 -2.39 4.28 -7.44
CA LYS A 32 -3.25 5.38 -7.93
C LYS A 32 -4.74 5.06 -7.85
N VAL A 33 -5.13 3.81 -8.11
CA VAL A 33 -6.52 3.36 -7.93
C VAL A 33 -6.92 3.42 -6.45
N LEU A 34 -6.07 2.92 -5.56
CA LEU A 34 -6.31 2.97 -4.11
C LEU A 34 -6.45 4.41 -3.61
N GLU A 35 -5.57 5.32 -4.03
CA GLU A 35 -5.63 6.74 -3.67
C GLU A 35 -6.93 7.40 -4.14
N ARG A 36 -7.33 7.19 -5.40
CA ARG A 36 -8.60 7.72 -5.91
C ARG A 36 -9.79 7.20 -5.13
N ASN A 37 -9.81 5.91 -4.81
CA ASN A 37 -10.89 5.29 -4.05
C ASN A 37 -10.94 5.82 -2.61
N TYR A 38 -9.79 6.03 -1.98
CA TYR A 38 -9.69 6.65 -0.66
C TYR A 38 -10.23 8.08 -0.65
N LYS A 39 -9.83 8.94 -1.59
CA LYS A 39 -10.35 10.31 -1.70
C LYS A 39 -11.86 10.32 -1.93
N LYS A 40 -12.36 9.51 -2.88
CA LYS A 40 -13.80 9.33 -3.10
C LYS A 40 -14.51 8.84 -1.84
N PHE A 41 -13.89 7.96 -1.06
CA PHE A 41 -14.45 7.46 0.18
C PHE A 41 -14.61 8.59 1.21
N VAL A 42 -13.54 9.36 1.46
CA VAL A 42 -13.56 10.51 2.39
C VAL A 42 -14.57 11.56 1.95
N ASP A 43 -14.58 11.93 0.66
CA ASP A 43 -15.53 12.89 0.11
C ASP A 43 -16.98 12.45 0.28
N ASN A 44 -17.27 11.16 0.09
CA ASN A 44 -18.60 10.62 0.26
C ASN A 44 -19.05 10.63 1.73
N GLN A 45 -18.14 10.38 2.68
CA GLN A 45 -18.44 10.48 4.12
C GLN A 45 -18.73 11.93 4.54
N ASN A 46 -18.06 12.91 3.92
CA ASN A 46 -18.23 14.32 4.24
C ASN A 46 -19.46 14.97 3.58
N LYS A 47 -19.86 14.51 2.38
CA LYS A 47 -20.90 15.17 1.57
C LYS A 47 -22.31 14.59 1.71
N THR A 48 -22.46 13.30 2.05
CA THR A 48 -23.78 12.65 2.00
C THR A 48 -24.01 11.75 3.22
N GLY A 49 -25.03 12.05 4.02
CA GLY A 49 -25.47 11.19 5.14
C GLY A 49 -26.04 9.82 4.73
N ARG A 50 -25.93 9.42 3.45
CA ARG A 50 -26.43 8.14 2.95
C ARG A 50 -25.38 7.06 3.09
N GLY A 51 -25.48 6.33 4.21
CA GLY A 51 -24.92 5.00 4.43
C GLY A 51 -23.41 4.95 4.60
N ARG A 52 -22.96 4.43 5.75
CA ARG A 52 -21.55 4.12 5.99
C ARG A 52 -21.03 3.16 4.91
N ARG A 53 -20.26 3.67 3.95
CA ARG A 53 -19.40 2.84 3.10
C ARG A 53 -18.27 2.32 3.97
N VAL A 54 -17.73 1.15 3.64
CA VAL A 54 -16.51 0.62 4.25
C VAL A 54 -15.45 0.56 3.17
N PHE A 55 -14.33 1.25 3.37
CA PHE A 55 -13.18 1.13 2.48
C PHE A 55 -12.16 0.18 3.12
N GLU A 56 -11.67 -0.77 2.32
CA GLU A 56 -10.93 -1.92 2.84
C GLU A 56 -9.59 -1.55 3.47
N TYR A 57 -8.96 -0.52 2.92
CA TYR A 57 -7.63 -0.01 3.32
C TYR A 57 -7.75 1.36 3.96
N PHE A 58 -8.87 1.65 4.64
CA PHE A 58 -9.12 2.98 5.19
C PHE A 58 -8.13 3.34 6.29
N GLU A 59 -7.84 2.43 7.21
CA GLU A 59 -6.94 2.70 8.33
C GLU A 59 -5.53 2.98 7.82
N GLU A 60 -5.02 2.12 6.93
CA GLU A 60 -3.68 2.25 6.35
C GLU A 60 -3.55 3.50 5.48
N MET A 61 -4.58 3.83 4.70
CA MET A 61 -4.58 5.06 3.89
C MET A 61 -4.78 6.30 4.77
N ASN A 62 -5.59 6.24 5.82
CA ASN A 62 -5.78 7.35 6.76
C ASN A 62 -4.54 7.56 7.64
N GLU A 63 -3.72 6.53 7.90
CA GLU A 63 -2.40 6.71 8.51
C GLU A 63 -1.45 7.47 7.56
N LEU A 64 -1.47 7.13 6.27
CA LEU A 64 -0.65 7.78 5.25
C LEU A 64 -1.10 9.23 4.92
N TYR A 65 -2.41 9.52 4.99
CA TYR A 65 -2.99 10.78 4.52
C TYR A 65 -3.68 11.62 5.61
N GLY A 66 -4.06 11.01 6.74
CA GLY A 66 -4.81 11.64 7.83
C GLY A 66 -3.94 12.41 8.81
N GLY A 67 -2.64 12.11 8.88
CA GLY A 67 -1.63 12.99 9.45
C GLY A 67 -1.23 14.07 8.45
N LYS A 68 -1.58 15.32 8.73
CA LYS A 68 -1.20 16.57 8.03
C LYS A 68 -0.02 16.42 7.05
N LYS A 69 -0.28 16.75 5.78
CA LYS A 69 0.63 17.22 4.70
C LYS A 69 2.13 16.94 4.98
N ASN A 70 2.69 16.01 4.21
CA ASN A 70 4.11 15.60 4.19
C ASN A 70 4.49 14.47 5.15
N VAL A 71 3.90 13.28 4.95
CA VAL A 71 4.53 12.05 5.43
C VAL A 71 5.74 11.76 4.52
N PHE A 72 6.89 12.32 4.88
CA PHE A 72 8.16 11.75 4.43
C PHE A 72 8.29 10.40 5.12
N LEU A 73 8.14 9.31 4.35
CA LEU A 73 8.44 7.96 4.78
C LEU A 73 9.83 7.95 5.41
N ARG A 74 9.88 7.72 6.72
CA ARG A 74 11.08 7.72 7.59
C ARG A 74 12.19 6.75 7.15
N VAL A 75 11.92 5.91 6.15
CA VAL A 75 12.85 4.97 5.51
C VAL A 75 13.84 5.66 4.56
N LEU A 76 13.58 6.90 4.12
CA LEU A 76 14.50 7.63 3.22
C LEU A 76 15.69 8.29 3.92
N LEU A 77 15.75 8.31 5.25
CA LEU A 77 16.79 9.02 6.02
C LEU A 77 18.09 8.22 6.23
N THR A 78 18.15 6.94 5.84
CA THR A 78 19.35 6.10 5.98
C THR A 78 20.27 6.11 4.76
N ALA A 79 19.97 6.88 3.71
CA ALA A 79 20.89 7.07 2.58
C ALA A 79 21.66 8.39 2.75
N THR A 80 22.68 8.37 3.60
CA THR A 80 23.73 9.39 3.63
C THR A 80 24.64 9.18 2.43
N GLU A 81 24.52 10.01 1.40
CA GLU A 81 25.65 10.47 0.59
C GLU A 81 25.19 11.69 -0.24
N ALA A 82 25.81 12.82 0.06
CA ALA A 82 25.51 14.12 -0.51
C ALA A 82 26.00 14.19 -1.96
N ILE A 83 25.11 14.60 -2.88
CA ILE A 83 25.50 15.05 -4.21
C ILE A 83 24.93 16.46 -4.38
N VAL A 84 25.85 17.43 -4.33
CA VAL A 84 25.63 18.85 -4.61
C VAL A 84 25.23 19.01 -6.08
N PRO A 85 24.16 19.74 -6.44
CA PRO A 85 23.87 20.03 -7.83
C PRO A 85 24.63 21.28 -8.30
N LEU A 86 25.55 21.09 -9.24
CA LEU A 86 26.19 22.13 -10.03
C LEU A 86 25.19 22.68 -11.07
N SER A 87 25.06 24.00 -11.09
CA SER A 87 24.29 24.80 -12.06
C SER A 87 24.79 24.64 -13.49
N MET A 88 23.89 24.58 -14.48
CA MET A 88 24.03 25.31 -15.76
C MET A 88 22.67 25.49 -16.48
N PRO A 89 22.43 26.62 -17.18
CA PRO A 89 21.17 26.99 -17.83
C PRO A 89 21.20 26.69 -19.35
N VAL A 90 20.03 26.39 -19.95
CA VAL A 90 19.87 26.39 -21.42
C VAL A 90 18.50 26.96 -21.81
N SER A 91 18.57 27.83 -22.82
CA SER A 91 17.64 28.83 -23.36
C SER A 91 16.29 28.36 -23.91
N GLU A 92 15.34 29.30 -23.91
CA GLU A 92 14.15 29.35 -24.77
C GLU A 92 14.51 29.38 -26.27
N PRO A 93 13.55 29.05 -27.17
CA PRO A 93 12.76 30.14 -27.77
C PRO A 93 11.26 29.80 -27.98
N GLY A 94 10.37 30.79 -27.82
CA GLY A 94 9.04 30.81 -28.45
C GLY A 94 9.12 31.27 -29.92
N PRO A 95 8.04 31.76 -30.57
CA PRO A 95 6.63 31.84 -30.17
C PRO A 95 5.66 31.35 -31.28
N SER A 96 4.34 31.30 -31.04
CA SER A 96 3.28 31.67 -32.02
C SER A 96 1.86 31.59 -31.43
N LYS A 97 1.15 32.72 -31.54
CA LYS A 97 -0.30 32.93 -31.31
C LYS A 97 -1.14 32.14 -32.32
N ILE A 98 -2.42 31.89 -31.98
CA ILE A 98 -3.63 32.35 -32.72
C ILE A 98 -4.89 31.70 -32.10
N ARG A 99 -5.83 32.57 -31.67
CA ARG A 99 -7.27 32.36 -31.39
C ARG A 99 -8.00 33.00 -32.58
N PRO A 100 -9.09 32.44 -33.16
CA PRO A 100 -10.50 32.82 -32.84
C PRO A 100 -11.55 31.75 -33.32
N PRO A 101 -12.86 32.04 -33.51
CA PRO A 101 -13.88 32.59 -32.60
C PRO A 101 -15.17 31.72 -32.51
N GLU A 102 -16.03 32.12 -31.59
CA GLU A 102 -17.44 31.74 -31.36
C GLU A 102 -18.38 32.35 -32.43
N PRO A 103 -19.54 31.73 -32.72
CA PRO A 103 -20.73 32.54 -32.97
C PRO A 103 -21.97 32.10 -32.18
N ALA A 104 -22.64 33.11 -31.62
CA ALA A 104 -24.01 33.10 -31.15
C ALA A 104 -25.01 33.11 -32.32
N ILE A 105 -26.20 32.53 -32.13
CA ILE A 105 -27.51 32.99 -32.65
C ILE A 105 -28.60 32.41 -31.73
N SER A 106 -29.50 33.30 -31.31
CA SER A 106 -30.75 33.12 -30.57
C SER A 106 -31.89 32.63 -31.47
N GLU A 107 -32.87 31.90 -30.90
CA GLU A 107 -34.31 32.24 -30.89
C GLU A 107 -35.14 31.10 -30.22
N GLU A 108 -35.97 31.47 -29.25
CA GLU A 108 -37.05 30.69 -28.61
C GLU A 108 -38.34 30.72 -29.50
N PRO A 109 -39.51 30.09 -29.19
CA PRO A 109 -39.99 29.41 -27.96
C PRO A 109 -40.75 28.09 -28.18
N VAL A 110 -41.16 27.38 -27.11
CA VAL A 110 -42.49 26.75 -26.95
C VAL A 110 -42.63 26.23 -25.50
N THR A 111 -43.69 26.69 -24.87
CA THR A 111 -44.18 26.41 -23.51
C THR A 111 -44.81 25.03 -23.39
N VAL A 112 -44.54 24.31 -22.30
CA VAL A 112 -45.50 23.37 -21.69
C VAL A 112 -45.30 23.30 -20.17
N ASP A 113 -46.30 23.78 -19.45
CA ASP A 113 -46.51 23.67 -18.01
C ASP A 113 -46.66 22.21 -17.55
N VAL A 114 -45.90 21.78 -16.53
CA VAL A 114 -46.35 20.73 -15.60
C VAL A 114 -45.90 21.04 -14.16
N VAL A 115 -46.82 21.69 -13.45
CA VAL A 115 -47.21 21.57 -12.03
C VAL A 115 -46.19 21.05 -11.01
N ARG A 116 -45.81 21.98 -10.13
CA ARG A 116 -45.17 21.79 -8.81
C ARG A 116 -46.17 21.24 -7.79
N ALA A 117 -45.94 20.02 -7.30
CA ALA A 117 -46.67 19.47 -6.15
C ALA A 117 -45.84 19.62 -4.86
N THR A 118 -46.22 20.58 -4.02
CA THR A 118 -45.85 20.63 -2.60
C THR A 118 -46.91 19.90 -1.79
N THR A 119 -46.55 18.88 -1.00
CA THR A 119 -47.24 18.61 0.30
C THR A 119 -46.43 17.70 1.22
N SER A 120 -46.23 18.21 2.44
CA SER A 120 -46.41 17.54 3.74
C SER A 120 -45.32 16.61 4.29
N LYS A 121 -44.57 17.17 5.23
CA LYS A 121 -43.83 16.50 6.31
C LYS A 121 -44.77 15.56 7.07
N LYS A 122 -44.48 14.26 7.11
CA LYS A 122 -45.09 13.33 8.08
C LYS A 122 -44.09 12.98 9.17
N LYS A 123 -44.57 13.19 10.40
CA LYS A 123 -43.93 13.06 11.71
C LYS A 123 -43.40 11.64 11.94
N VAL A 124 -42.24 11.59 12.60
CA VAL A 124 -41.47 10.42 13.02
C VAL A 124 -42.29 9.54 13.98
N GLU A 125 -42.30 8.24 13.72
CA GLU A 125 -42.71 7.23 14.69
C GLU A 125 -41.52 6.26 14.88
N SER A 126 -40.83 6.41 16.01
CA SER A 126 -39.65 5.66 16.39
C SER A 126 -40.04 4.25 16.83
N ARG A 127 -40.08 3.30 15.89
CA ARG A 127 -40.10 1.87 16.22
C ARG A 127 -38.69 1.41 16.54
N SER A 128 -38.43 1.16 17.82
CA SER A 128 -37.21 0.51 18.30
C SER A 128 -37.07 -0.88 17.65
N LYS A 129 -36.14 -1.02 16.69
CA LYS A 129 -35.80 -2.32 16.13
C LYS A 129 -34.79 -3.01 17.04
N SER A 130 -35.34 -3.77 17.97
CA SER A 130 -34.62 -4.79 18.72
C SER A 130 -34.00 -5.83 17.76
N GLY A 131 -32.68 -5.99 17.85
CA GLY A 131 -31.96 -7.26 17.76
C GLY A 131 -31.81 -7.99 16.41
N LYS A 132 -32.56 -7.67 15.36
CA LYS A 132 -32.46 -8.41 14.09
C LYS A 132 -31.47 -7.73 13.15
N MET A 133 -30.26 -8.29 13.05
CA MET A 133 -29.26 -7.88 12.05
C MET A 133 -29.92 -7.87 10.67
N THR A 134 -29.88 -6.71 10.02
CA THR A 134 -30.38 -6.57 8.65
C THR A 134 -29.53 -7.42 7.70
N ALA A 135 -30.10 -7.89 6.58
CA ALA A 135 -29.34 -8.64 5.57
C ALA A 135 -28.09 -7.87 5.09
N LEU A 136 -28.18 -6.54 5.01
CA LEU A 136 -27.06 -5.66 4.69
C LEU A 136 -25.99 -5.60 5.79
N GLU A 137 -26.37 -5.69 7.06
CA GLU A 137 -25.41 -5.83 8.17
C GLU A 137 -24.76 -7.21 8.19
N GLY A 138 -25.49 -8.25 7.80
CA GLY A 138 -24.96 -9.60 7.56
C GLY A 138 -23.85 -9.59 6.54
N ILE A 139 -24.13 -9.08 5.34
CA ILE A 139 -23.14 -8.93 4.26
C ILE A 139 -21.90 -8.14 4.72
N ARG A 140 -22.10 -7.06 5.49
CA ARG A 140 -20.98 -6.26 6.03
C ARG A 140 -20.16 -7.04 7.06
N LYS A 141 -20.80 -7.86 7.90
CA LYS A 141 -20.13 -8.71 8.89
C LYS A 141 -19.32 -9.81 8.18
N ASP A 142 -19.92 -10.46 7.19
CA ASP A 142 -19.27 -11.50 6.41
C ASP A 142 -18.05 -10.98 5.65
N LEU A 143 -18.12 -9.78 5.07
CA LEU A 143 -16.96 -9.17 4.41
C LEU A 143 -15.83 -8.84 5.40
N ARG A 144 -16.17 -8.36 6.61
CA ARG A 144 -15.18 -8.14 7.68
C ARG A 144 -14.56 -9.46 8.13
N GLU A 145 -15.36 -10.50 8.26
CA GLU A 145 -14.91 -11.81 8.71
C GLU A 145 -14.06 -12.53 7.66
N HIS A 146 -14.47 -12.45 6.39
CA HIS A 146 -13.67 -12.92 5.26
C HIS A 146 -12.29 -12.24 5.24
N ARG A 147 -12.23 -10.92 5.49
CA ARG A 147 -10.97 -10.19 5.61
C ARG A 147 -10.11 -10.71 6.77
N ARG A 148 -10.72 -10.92 7.94
CA ARG A 148 -10.02 -11.49 9.11
C ARG A 148 -9.46 -12.88 8.79
N ARG A 149 -10.25 -13.76 8.17
CA ARG A 149 -9.82 -15.10 7.76
C ARG A 149 -8.66 -15.05 6.77
N LYS A 150 -8.75 -14.19 5.75
CA LYS A 150 -7.68 -14.02 4.76
C LYS A 150 -6.38 -13.50 5.39
N TYR A 151 -6.47 -12.51 6.27
CA TYR A 151 -5.32 -11.99 7.00
C TYR A 151 -4.71 -13.04 7.94
N PHE A 152 -5.56 -13.80 8.64
CA PHE A 152 -5.13 -14.89 9.50
C PHE A 152 -4.37 -15.96 8.72
N LEU A 153 -4.93 -16.45 7.62
CA LEU A 153 -4.29 -17.45 6.76
C LEU A 153 -2.93 -16.97 6.24
N LEU A 154 -2.87 -15.71 5.79
CA LEU A 154 -1.64 -15.11 5.31
C LEU A 154 -0.60 -15.02 6.44
N LYS A 155 -0.99 -14.51 7.61
CA LYS A 155 -0.12 -14.40 8.79
C LYS A 155 0.41 -15.76 9.25
N THR A 156 -0.44 -16.78 9.27
CA THR A 156 -0.06 -18.15 9.63
C THR A 156 0.95 -18.71 8.63
N ARG A 157 0.72 -18.55 7.32
CA ARG A 157 1.66 -19.00 6.29
C ARG A 157 3.02 -18.31 6.41
N TYR A 158 3.04 -17.02 6.71
CA TYR A 158 4.30 -16.29 6.96
C TYR A 158 5.01 -16.81 8.21
N ALA A 159 4.29 -17.02 9.32
CA ALA A 159 4.87 -17.55 10.55
C ALA A 159 5.52 -18.92 10.33
N GLN A 160 4.83 -19.84 9.64
CA GLN A 160 5.36 -21.17 9.29
C GLN A 160 6.64 -21.08 8.46
N ARG A 161 6.68 -20.19 7.45
CA ARG A 161 7.91 -19.96 6.66
C ARG A 161 9.05 -19.45 7.54
N CYS A 162 8.78 -18.48 8.41
CA CYS A 162 9.79 -17.95 9.34
C CYS A 162 10.32 -19.03 10.29
N GLU A 163 9.46 -19.92 10.79
CA GLU A 163 9.87 -21.05 11.64
C GLU A 163 10.75 -22.04 10.88
N TYR A 164 10.38 -22.39 9.66
CA TYR A 164 11.16 -23.29 8.82
C TYR A 164 12.56 -22.72 8.51
N GLU A 165 12.64 -21.44 8.17
CA GLU A 165 13.94 -20.78 7.94
C GLU A 165 14.78 -20.70 9.22
N LYS A 166 14.17 -20.47 10.39
CA LYS A 166 14.87 -20.56 11.68
C LYS A 166 15.44 -21.96 11.93
N GLN A 167 14.68 -23.01 11.62
CA GLN A 167 15.14 -24.39 11.78
C GLN A 167 16.34 -24.70 10.87
N LYS A 168 16.31 -24.27 9.60
CA LYS A 168 17.46 -24.39 8.68
C LYS A 168 18.71 -23.71 9.23
N ILE A 169 18.57 -22.46 9.68
CA ILE A 169 19.69 -21.70 10.26
C ILE A 169 20.25 -22.43 11.49
N ASN A 170 19.39 -22.96 12.35
CA ASN A 170 19.84 -23.71 13.52
C ASN A 170 20.55 -25.02 13.16
N ALA A 171 20.09 -25.73 12.13
CA ALA A 171 20.75 -26.93 11.63
C ALA A 171 22.16 -26.61 11.10
N ILE A 172 22.29 -25.55 10.30
CA ILE A 172 23.58 -25.06 9.80
C ILE A 172 24.49 -24.68 10.98
N LYS A 173 23.98 -23.92 11.96
CA LYS A 173 24.75 -23.58 13.17
C LYS A 173 25.27 -24.81 13.89
N ARG A 174 24.45 -25.85 14.07
CA ARG A 174 24.90 -27.12 14.70
C ARG A 174 26.02 -27.77 13.89
N GLN A 175 25.88 -27.85 12.57
CA GLN A 175 26.93 -28.40 11.70
C GLN A 175 28.23 -27.59 11.80
N THR A 176 28.15 -26.25 11.79
CA THR A 176 29.34 -25.40 11.90
C THR A 176 30.10 -25.61 13.20
N VAL A 177 29.40 -25.85 14.32
CA VAL A 177 30.04 -26.16 15.61
C VAL A 177 30.79 -27.49 15.56
N VAL A 178 30.19 -28.53 14.95
CA VAL A 178 30.84 -29.84 14.80
C VAL A 178 32.08 -29.72 13.92
N LEU A 179 31.97 -29.03 12.77
CA LEU A 179 33.10 -28.81 11.86
C LEU A 179 34.24 -28.05 12.53
N LYS A 180 33.93 -27.01 13.33
CA LYS A 180 34.95 -26.29 14.12
C LYS A 180 35.68 -27.21 15.10
N LYS A 181 34.97 -28.07 15.83
CA LYS A 181 35.59 -29.04 16.74
C LYS A 181 36.49 -30.04 16.02
N ILE A 182 36.10 -30.48 14.82
CA ILE A 182 36.93 -31.37 13.99
C ILE A 182 38.20 -30.64 13.54
N ALA A 183 38.08 -29.42 13.04
CA ALA A 183 39.22 -28.60 12.62
C ALA A 183 40.21 -28.34 13.77
N GLU A 184 39.72 -28.04 14.97
CA GLU A 184 40.56 -27.88 16.16
C GLU A 184 41.31 -29.17 16.54
N LYS A 185 40.67 -30.33 16.41
CA LYS A 185 41.32 -31.62 16.67
C LYS A 185 42.41 -31.92 15.65
N LEU A 186 42.16 -31.64 14.36
CA LEU A 186 43.16 -31.81 13.31
C LEU A 186 44.38 -30.90 13.55
N ALA A 187 44.16 -29.60 13.80
CA ALA A 187 45.25 -28.66 14.10
C ALA A 187 46.11 -29.08 15.30
N ARG A 188 45.49 -29.65 16.35
CA ARG A 188 46.21 -30.19 17.53
C ARG A 188 46.99 -31.47 17.24
N SER A 189 46.58 -32.27 16.25
CA SER A 189 47.30 -33.48 15.83
C SER A 189 48.49 -33.11 14.95
N ASP A 190 48.30 -32.20 14.00
CA ASP A 190 49.38 -31.71 13.12
C ASP A 190 50.49 -31.06 13.94
N SER A 191 50.13 -30.22 14.92
CA SER A 191 51.10 -29.58 15.83
C SER A 191 51.87 -30.59 16.70
N ARG A 192 51.28 -31.75 17.02
CA ARG A 192 51.96 -32.82 17.77
C ARG A 192 52.91 -33.63 16.89
N ASN A 193 52.54 -33.90 15.65
CA ASN A 193 53.39 -34.63 14.71
C ASN A 193 54.65 -33.83 14.31
N LEU A 194 54.52 -32.52 14.12
CA LEU A 194 55.65 -31.61 13.88
C LEU A 194 56.66 -31.65 15.03
N ARG A 195 56.20 -31.62 16.28
CA ARG A 195 57.08 -31.65 17.46
C ARG A 195 57.86 -32.95 17.63
N ASN A 196 57.29 -34.07 17.20
CA ASN A 196 57.91 -35.41 17.30
C ASN A 196 58.82 -35.74 16.10
N SER A 197 58.91 -34.87 15.08
CA SER A 197 59.78 -35.07 13.92
C SER A 197 61.11 -34.32 14.01
N ASP A 198 61.25 -33.43 15.01
CA ASP A 198 62.47 -32.64 15.28
C ASP A 198 63.31 -33.22 16.45
N GLU A 199 62.86 -34.31 17.09
CA GLU A 199 63.61 -35.12 18.08
C GLU A 199 64.18 -36.39 17.43
#